data_AF-H2IXW3-F1
#
_entry.id   AF-H2IXW3-F1
#
_cell.length_a   1.000
_cell.length_b   1.000
_cell.length_c   1.000
_cell.angle_alpha   90.00
_cell.angle_beta   90.00
_cell.angle_gamma   90.00
#
_symmetry.space_group_name_H-M   'P 1'
#
loop_
_entity.id
_entity.type
_entity.pdbx_description
1 polymer ?
#
loop_
_entity_poly.entity_id
_entity_poly.type
_entity_poly.pdbx_seq_one_letter_code
_entity_poly.pdbx_strand_id
1 'polypeptide(L)' 'MKKRHSDKFKHLPPEQQYACLKMLQRVEETPLTEGVTGVAVSVIMKDGHTATLSKFIAKPDEVSILVSWESAP' A
#
# COMPACT_ATOMS: atom_id res chain seq x y z
N MET A 1 7.50 -11.61 -6.61
CA MET A 1 7.57 -10.15 -6.35
C MET A 1 8.72 -9.55 -7.16
N LYS A 2 8.46 -8.58 -8.05
CA LYS A 2 9.52 -7.94 -8.85
C LYS A 2 10.46 -7.17 -7.90
N LYS A 3 11.77 -7.41 -7.97
CA LYS A 3 12.82 -6.76 -7.14
C LYS A 3 12.72 -5.22 -7.07
N ARG A 4 12.08 -4.59 -8.06
CA ARG A 4 11.89 -3.12 -8.15
C ARG A 4 11.04 -2.52 -7.02
N HIS A 5 10.13 -3.26 -6.40
CA HIS A 5 9.21 -2.66 -5.42
C HIS A 5 9.75 -2.68 -3.99
N SER A 6 10.61 -3.64 -3.64
CA SER A 6 11.31 -3.64 -2.35
C SER A 6 12.22 -2.44 -2.19
N ASP A 7 12.84 -1.97 -3.28
CA ASP A 7 13.72 -0.80 -3.25
C ASP A 7 12.98 0.49 -2.88
N LYS A 8 11.69 0.61 -3.21
CA LYS A 8 10.89 1.79 -2.88
C LYS A 8 10.69 1.99 -1.39
N PHE A 9 10.73 0.93 -0.58
CA PHE A 9 10.43 1.00 0.85
C PHE A 9 11.67 0.90 1.74
N LYS A 10 12.88 0.72 1.19
CA LYS A 10 14.11 0.53 1.96
C LYS A 10 14.43 1.63 2.98
N HIS A 11 13.86 2.83 2.80
CA HIS A 11 14.02 3.97 3.70
C HIS A 11 13.11 3.91 4.94
N LEU A 12 12.15 2.99 4.99
CA LEU A 12 11.23 2.81 6.12
C LEU A 12 11.77 1.81 7.15
N PRO A 13 11.33 1.84 8.41
CA PRO A 13 11.59 0.78 9.39
C PRO A 13 11.08 -0.59 8.93
N PRO A 14 11.68 -1.72 9.40
CA PRO A 14 11.35 -3.07 8.92
C PRO A 14 9.87 -3.44 9.00
N GLU A 15 9.17 -3.04 10.06
CA GLU A 15 7.74 -3.34 10.24
C GLU A 15 6.87 -2.60 9.23
N GLN A 16 7.22 -1.34 8.94
CA GLN A 16 6.56 -0.52 7.94
C GLN A 16 6.85 -1.04 6.52
N GLN A 17 8.10 -1.48 6.26
CA GLN A 17 8.45 -2.13 4.99
C GLN A 17 7.61 -3.38 4.76
N TYR A 18 7.45 -4.24 5.78
CA TYR A 18 6.63 -5.42 5.70
C TYR A 18 5.16 -5.08 5.38
N ALA A 19 4.59 -4.11 6.09
CA ALA A 19 3.22 -3.64 5.86
C ALA A 19 3.05 -3.14 4.41
N CYS A 20 3.96 -2.27 3.94
CA CYS A 20 3.94 -1.75 2.56
C CYS A 20 4.04 -2.86 1.51
N LEU A 21 4.92 -3.83 1.69
CA LEU A 21 5.07 -4.96 0.76
C LEU A 21 3.82 -5.84 0.72
N LYS A 22 3.18 -6.08 1.88
CA LYS A 22 1.94 -6.86 1.95
C LYS A 22 0.76 -6.14 1.30
N MET A 23 0.61 -4.85 1.56
CA MET A 23 -0.41 -4.04 0.89
C MET A 23 -0.20 -4.04 -0.62
N LEU A 24 1.05 -3.83 -1.08
CA LEU A 24 1.37 -3.82 -2.51
C LEU A 24 1.06 -5.16 -3.17
N GLN A 25 1.44 -6.27 -2.55
CA GLN A 25 1.10 -7.59 -3.05
C GLN A 25 -0.41 -7.73 -3.26
N ARG A 26 -1.23 -7.32 -2.29
CA ARG A 26 -2.69 -7.45 -2.36
C ARG A 26 -3.34 -6.53 -3.37
N VAL A 27 -2.86 -5.30 -3.49
CA VAL A 27 -3.33 -4.35 -4.48
C VAL A 27 -2.97 -4.78 -5.91
N GLU A 28 -1.78 -5.37 -6.11
CA GLU A 28 -1.36 -5.92 -7.41
C GLU A 28 -2.15 -7.17 -7.79
N GLU A 29 -2.44 -8.05 -6.82
CA GLU A 29 -3.22 -9.28 -7.01
C GLU A 29 -4.73 -9.01 -7.21
N THR A 30 -5.23 -7.83 -6.86
CA THR A 30 -6.66 -7.50 -7.01
C THR A 30 -6.94 -6.94 -8.40
N PRO A 31 -7.64 -7.69 -9.28
CA PRO A 31 -8.06 -7.19 -10.57
C PRO A 31 -9.14 -6.12 -10.39
N LEU A 32 -8.99 -5.01 -11.11
CA LEU A 32 -10.03 -3.99 -11.22
C LEU A 32 -10.86 -4.32 -12.46
N THR A 33 -11.80 -5.25 -12.30
CA THR A 33 -12.73 -5.71 -13.36
C THR A 33 -14.16 -5.32 -13.01
N GLU A 34 -15.02 -5.25 -14.03
CA GLU A 34 -16.49 -5.09 -13.97
C GLU A 34 -17.03 -4.24 -12.80
N GLY A 35 -17.23 -2.93 -13.04
CA GLY A 35 -17.90 -2.03 -12.10
C GLY A 35 -17.03 -1.54 -10.93
N VAL A 36 -15.80 -2.04 -10.77
CA VAL A 36 -14.86 -1.57 -9.74
C VAL A 36 -13.86 -0.58 -10.33
N THR A 37 -13.84 0.66 -9.82
CA THR A 37 -12.94 1.73 -10.30
C THR A 37 -11.67 1.89 -9.46
N GLY A 38 -11.57 1.20 -8.32
CA GLY A 38 -10.38 1.19 -7.50
C GLY A 38 -10.45 0.22 -6.32
N VAL A 39 -9.29 -0.05 -5.73
CA VAL A 39 -9.13 -0.86 -4.53
C VAL A 39 -8.20 -0.14 -3.57
N ALA A 40 -8.50 -0.21 -2.27
CA ALA A 40 -7.62 0.21 -1.21
C ALA A 40 -7.40 -0.93 -0.21
N VAL A 41 -6.16 -1.12 0.23
CA VAL A 41 -5.78 -2.09 1.25
C VAL A 41 -5.15 -1.33 2.40
N SER A 42 -5.69 -1.53 3.60
CA SER A 42 -5.16 -0.94 4.83
C SER A 42 -4.54 -2.00 5.71
N VAL A 43 -3.41 -1.67 6.34
CA VAL A 43 -2.80 -2.46 7.41
C VAL A 43 -2.76 -1.61 8.67
N ILE A 44 -3.30 -2.16 9.75
CA ILE A 44 -3.23 -1.58 11.09
C ILE A 44 -2.06 -2.25 11.81
N MET A 45 -1.09 -1.46 12.23
CA MET A 45 0.09 -1.90 12.97
C MET A 45 -0.22 -1.96 14.47
N LYS A 46 0.59 -2.73 15.22
CA LYS A 46 0.36 -2.97 16.66
C LYS A 46 0.47 -1.71 17.51
N ASP A 47 1.18 -0.72 17.03
CA ASP A 47 1.37 0.60 17.64
C ASP A 47 0.21 1.57 17.36
N GLY A 48 -0.84 1.10 16.66
CA GLY A 48 -2.03 1.89 16.33
C GLY A 48 -1.93 2.64 15.00
N HIS A 49 -0.75 2.69 14.37
CA HIS A 49 -0.59 3.35 13.07
C HIS A 49 -1.30 2.57 11.96
N THR A 50 -1.82 3.30 10.98
CA THR A 50 -2.53 2.71 9.83
C THR A 50 -1.89 3.17 8.52
N ALA A 51 -1.50 2.22 7.69
CA ALA A 51 -1.02 2.51 6.35
C ALA A 51 -2.06 2.04 5.33
N THR A 52 -2.31 2.84 4.28
CA THR A 52 -3.26 2.50 3.22
C THR A 52 -2.61 2.62 1.85
N LEU A 53 -2.77 1.60 1.02
CA LEU A 53 -2.35 1.61 -0.38
C LEU A 53 -3.58 1.51 -1.28
N SER A 54 -3.67 2.40 -2.26
CA SER A 54 -4.78 2.41 -3.21
C SER A 54 -4.32 2.35 -4.67
N LYS A 55 -5.13 1.71 -5.50
CA LYS A 55 -4.97 1.64 -6.95
C LYS A 55 -6.31 1.97 -7.59
N PHE A 56 -6.32 2.90 -8.54
CA PHE A 56 -7.52 3.33 -9.25
C PHE A 56 -7.35 3.14 -10.76
N ILE A 57 -8.47 2.96 -11.47
CA ILE A 57 -8.52 2.92 -12.94
C ILE A 57 -8.28 4.31 -13.55
N ALA A 58 -8.41 5.38 -12.76
CA ALA A 58 -8.40 6.78 -13.22
C ALA A 58 -7.20 7.16 -14.10
N LYS A 59 -6.04 6.52 -13.92
CA LYS A 59 -4.96 6.44 -14.91
C LYS A 59 -4.22 5.11 -14.72
N PRO A 60 -4.07 4.25 -15.76
CA PRO A 60 -3.47 2.92 -15.63
C PRO A 60 -2.02 2.88 -15.10
N ASP A 61 -1.36 4.04 -14.94
CA ASP A 61 0.04 4.15 -14.50
C ASP A 61 0.23 4.76 -13.10
N GLU A 62 -0.84 5.11 -12.36
CA GLU A 62 -0.70 5.84 -11.08
C GLU A 62 -1.13 4.97 -9.87
N VAL A 63 -0.14 4.50 -9.11
CA VAL A 63 -0.35 3.85 -7.81
C VAL A 63 -0.08 4.88 -6.72
N SER A 64 -1.14 5.31 -6.01
CA SER A 64 -1.04 6.28 -4.91
C SER A 64 -0.99 5.56 -3.56
N ILE A 65 0.10 5.77 -2.83
CA ILE A 65 0.31 5.24 -1.48
C ILE A 65 0.01 6.37 -0.49
N LEU A 66 -1.02 6.23 0.34
CA LEU A 66 -1.33 7.20 1.39
C LEU A 66 -1.01 6.60 2.75
N VAL A 67 0.08 7.07 3.35
CA VAL A 67 0.51 6.61 4.67
C VAL A 67 0.20 7.71 5.67
N SER A 68 -0.62 7.40 6.68
CA SER A 68 -0.93 8.32 7.76
C SER A 68 -0.27 7.81 9.05
N TRP A 69 0.54 8.65 9.66
CA TRP A 69 1.12 8.41 10.97
C TRP A 69 0.45 9.38 11.93
N GLU A 70 -0.29 8.89 12.92
CA GLU A 70 -0.64 9.73 14.07
C GLU A 70 0.64 9.94 14.89
N SER A 71 1.06 11.18 15.05
CA SER A 71 2.07 11.50 16.05
C SER A 71 1.50 11.08 17.40
N ALA A 72 2.20 10.16 18.10
CA ALA A 72 1.88 9.86 19.49
C ALA A 72 1.85 11.17 20.32
N PRO A 73 0.94 11.28 21.31
CA PRO A 73 0.75 12.48 22.12
C PRO A 73 2.00 12.91 22.90
#